data_AF-A0A417H8G2-F1
#
_entry.id   AF-A0A417H8G2-F1
#
_cell.length_a   1.000
_cell.length_b   1.000
_cell.length_c   1.000
_cell.angle_alpha   90.00
_cell.angle_beta   90.00
_cell.angle_gamma   90.00
#
_symmetry.space_group_name_H-M   'P 1'
#
loop_
_entity.id
_entity.type
_entity.pdbx_description
1 polymer ?
#
loop_
_entity_poly.entity_id
_entity_poly.type
_entity_poly.pdbx_seq_one_letter_code
_entity_poly.pdbx_strand_id
1 'polypeptide(L)'
;QKQSSVLWVFESAVDALSFLTMEKGKGKEWETISCLSLGGIARMTEGKLPGALEWYLKEHRQTKEIHLCLDNDPPGRKAARWLREQLADYMVVDAPPAQGKDYNDFLQMQKGIWGQVKMRGEARG
;
A
#
# COMPACT_ATOMS: atom_id res chain seq x y z
N GLN A 1 -12.22 19.66 3.59
CA GLN A 1 -11.31 18.57 4.02
C GLN A 1 -9.90 18.99 3.67
N LYS A 2 -8.94 18.92 4.60
CA LYS A 2 -7.53 19.26 4.33
C LYS A 2 -6.95 18.07 3.55
N GLN A 3 -6.99 18.14 2.22
CA GLN A 3 -6.55 17.02 1.39
C GLN A 3 -5.02 17.02 1.33
N SER A 4 -4.41 15.94 1.82
CA SER A 4 -2.96 15.72 1.74
C SER A 4 -2.49 15.78 0.28
N SER A 5 -1.37 16.45 0.02
CA SER A 5 -0.68 16.40 -1.28
C SER A 5 0.04 15.06 -1.52
N VAL A 6 0.00 14.17 -0.52
CA VAL A 6 0.63 12.86 -0.49
C VAL A 6 -0.44 11.77 -0.51
N LEU A 7 -0.30 10.83 -1.44
CA LEU A 7 -1.12 9.63 -1.57
C LEU A 7 -0.30 8.39 -1.20
N TRP A 8 -0.86 7.52 -0.35
CA TRP A 8 -0.29 6.21 -0.02
C TRP A 8 -1.05 5.11 -0.77
N VAL A 9 -0.35 4.35 -1.61
CA VAL A 9 -0.93 3.32 -2.48
C VAL A 9 -0.53 1.95 -1.98
N PHE A 10 -1.51 1.09 -1.70
CA PHE A 10 -1.30 -0.24 -1.13
C PHE A 10 -1.77 -1.34 -2.08
N GLU A 11 -1.11 -2.49 -2.02
CA GLU A 11 -1.52 -3.68 -2.77
C GLU A 11 -2.95 -4.12 -2.37
N SER A 12 -3.20 -4.29 -1.07
CA SER A 12 -4.50 -4.71 -0.54
C SER A 12 -5.11 -3.71 0.44
N ALA A 13 -6.41 -3.87 0.72
CA ALA A 13 -7.10 -3.06 1.72
C ALA A 13 -6.61 -3.38 3.14
N VAL A 14 -6.19 -4.62 3.39
CA VAL A 14 -5.67 -5.05 4.70
C VAL A 14 -4.33 -4.35 5.00
N ASP A 15 -3.49 -4.16 3.99
CA ASP A 15 -2.23 -3.42 4.13
C ASP A 15 -2.46 -1.95 4.47
N ALA A 16 -3.41 -1.31 3.78
CA ALA A 16 -3.79 0.07 4.08
C ALA A 16 -4.29 0.23 5.53
N LEU A 17 -5.14 -0.69 5.99
CA LEU A 17 -5.64 -0.69 7.37
C LEU A 17 -4.53 -0.97 8.38
N SER A 18 -3.58 -1.85 8.04
CA SER A 18 -2.43 -2.15 8.89
C SER A 18 -1.52 -0.94 9.04
N PHE A 19 -1.26 -0.23 7.95
CA PHE A 19 -0.52 1.03 7.96
C PHE A 19 -1.21 2.10 8.82
N LEU A 20 -2.49 2.35 8.60
CA LEU A 20 -3.25 3.32 9.39
C LEU A 20 -3.27 2.97 10.88
N THR A 21 -3.31 1.68 11.22
CA THR A 21 -3.22 1.20 12.60
C THR A 21 -1.87 1.54 13.22
N MET A 22 -0.76 1.39 12.46
CA MET A 22 0.57 1.81 12.92
C MET A 22 0.66 3.32 13.11
N GLU A 23 0.16 4.11 12.15
CA GLU A 23 0.21 5.57 12.24
C GLU A 23 -0.64 6.10 13.41
N LYS A 24 -1.82 5.50 13.65
CA LYS A 24 -2.64 5.76 14.83
C LYS A 24 -1.87 5.45 16.12
N GLY A 25 -1.14 4.34 16.17
CA GLY A 25 -0.29 3.97 17.31
C GLY A 25 0.84 4.96 17.60
N LYS A 26 1.32 5.68 16.57
CA LYS A 26 2.34 6.74 16.69
C LYS A 26 1.77 8.10 17.13
N GLY A 27 0.46 8.19 17.39
CA GLY A 27 -0.22 9.44 17.74
C GLY A 27 -0.38 10.42 16.57
N LYS A 28 -0.27 9.95 15.32
CA LYS A 28 -0.50 10.79 14.13
C LYS A 28 -1.99 10.91 13.82
N GLU A 29 -2.37 12.00 13.15
CA GLU A 29 -3.70 12.24 12.60
C GLU A 29 -3.99 11.31 11.39
N TRP A 30 -4.11 10.00 11.65
CA TRP A 30 -4.29 8.97 10.64
C TRP A 30 -5.51 9.20 9.71
N GLU A 31 -6.54 9.90 10.20
CA GLU A 31 -7.75 10.26 9.44
C GLU A 31 -7.48 11.27 8.30
N THR A 32 -6.34 11.96 8.34
CA THR A 32 -5.93 12.91 7.30
C THR A 32 -5.09 12.27 6.20
N ILE A 33 -4.67 11.01 6.39
CA ILE A 33 -3.83 10.28 5.44
C ILE A 33 -4.71 9.81 4.28
N SER A 34 -4.33 10.20 3.06
CA SER A 34 -4.97 9.70 1.85
C SER A 34 -4.39 8.35 1.47
N CYS A 35 -5.21 7.30 1.56
CA CYS A 35 -4.84 5.93 1.19
C CYS A 35 -5.68 5.44 0.02
N LEU A 36 -5.06 4.68 -0.89
CA LEU A 36 -5.73 3.98 -1.98
C LEU A 36 -5.25 2.52 -2.00
N SER A 37 -6.18 1.57 -2.04
CA SER A 37 -5.84 0.18 -2.33
C SER A 37 -6.05 -0.14 -3.80
N LEU A 38 -5.13 -0.90 -4.37
CA LEU A 38 -5.22 -1.41 -5.74
C LEU A 38 -6.10 -2.65 -5.86
N GLY A 39 -6.41 -3.31 -4.73
CA GLY A 39 -7.20 -4.55 -4.71
C GLY A 39 -6.45 -5.75 -5.30
N GLY A 40 -5.13 -5.75 -5.20
CA GLY A 40 -4.21 -6.71 -5.80
C GLY A 40 -3.50 -6.16 -7.04
N ILE A 41 -2.32 -6.71 -7.33
CA ILE A 41 -1.47 -6.28 -8.44
C ILE A 41 -1.55 -7.16 -9.69
N ALA A 42 -2.30 -8.26 -9.64
CA ALA A 42 -2.38 -9.25 -10.71
C ALA A 42 -2.85 -8.66 -12.05
N ARG A 43 -3.64 -7.57 -12.02
CA ARG A 43 -4.12 -6.88 -13.23
C ARG A 43 -3.18 -5.81 -13.76
N MET A 44 -2.15 -5.41 -13.00
CA MET A 44 -1.17 -4.42 -13.46
C MET A 44 -0.19 -4.95 -14.51
N THR A 45 -0.13 -6.27 -14.69
CA THR A 45 0.70 -6.89 -15.74
C THR A 45 0.20 -6.62 -17.15
N GLU A 46 -1.00 -6.07 -17.32
CA GLU A 46 -1.59 -5.73 -18.62
C GLU A 46 -1.14 -4.35 -19.16
N GLY A 47 -0.19 -3.69 -18.49
CA GLY A 47 0.39 -2.43 -18.97
C GLY A 47 -0.54 -1.23 -18.87
N LYS A 48 -1.60 -1.31 -18.05
CA LYS A 48 -2.54 -0.21 -17.79
C LYS A 48 -2.56 0.12 -16.30
N LEU A 49 -2.67 1.41 -15.99
CA LEU A 49 -2.79 1.89 -14.62
C LEU A 49 -4.09 1.31 -14.00
N PRO A 50 -4.09 0.91 -12.72
CA PRO A 50 -5.33 0.54 -12.05
C PRO A 50 -6.35 1.68 -12.14
N GLY A 51 -7.58 1.37 -12.57
CA GLY A 51 -8.61 2.39 -12.80
C GLY A 51 -8.91 3.25 -11.57
N ALA A 52 -8.80 2.68 -10.36
CA ALA A 52 -8.94 3.43 -9.12
C ALA A 52 -7.84 4.49 -8.92
N LEU A 53 -6.60 4.15 -9.28
CA LEU A 53 -5.47 5.08 -9.21
C LEU A 53 -5.57 6.16 -10.27
N GLU A 54 -5.94 5.79 -11.50
CA GLU A 54 -6.14 6.76 -12.58
C GLU A 54 -7.26 7.76 -12.25
N TRP A 55 -8.38 7.26 -11.74
CA TRP A 55 -9.50 8.10 -11.31
C TRP A 55 -9.10 9.04 -10.17
N TYR A 56 -8.42 8.52 -9.14
CA TYR A 56 -7.98 9.33 -8.01
C TYR A 56 -7.07 10.49 -8.45
N LEU A 57 -6.08 10.21 -9.31
CA LEU A 57 -5.14 11.22 -9.79
C LEU A 57 -5.82 12.29 -10.67
N LYS A 58 -6.88 11.93 -11.40
CA LYS A 58 -7.69 12.87 -12.19
C LYS A 58 -8.51 13.82 -11.31
N GLU A 59 -9.14 13.29 -10.27
CA GLU A 59 -9.99 14.05 -9.34
C GLU A 59 -9.16 14.90 -8.35
N HIS A 60 -7.98 14.42 -7.96
CA HIS A 60 -7.15 15.05 -6.94
C HIS A 60 -5.84 15.60 -7.54
N ARG A 61 -5.95 16.61 -8.42
CA ARG A 61 -4.78 17.22 -9.10
C ARG A 61 -3.76 17.89 -8.18
N GLN A 62 -4.11 18.14 -6.91
CA GLN A 62 -3.17 18.61 -5.89
C GLN A 62 -2.19 17.53 -5.40
N THR A 63 -2.40 16.27 -5.76
CA THR A 63 -1.49 15.16 -5.40
C THR A 63 -0.17 15.36 -6.14
N LYS A 64 0.92 15.46 -5.38
CA LYS A 64 2.28 15.65 -5.93
C LYS A 64 3.21 14.50 -5.60
N GLU A 65 2.91 13.79 -4.51
CA GLU A 65 3.75 12.74 -3.98
C GLU A 65 2.93 11.45 -3.80
N ILE A 66 3.51 10.33 -4.23
CA ILE A 66 2.86 9.02 -4.21
C ILE A 66 3.83 8.04 -3.55
N HIS A 67 3.41 7.46 -2.44
CA HIS A 67 4.14 6.40 -1.74
C HIS A 67 3.58 5.06 -2.18
N LEU A 68 4.41 4.23 -2.80
CA LEU A 68 4.06 2.88 -3.24
C LEU A 68 4.40 1.88 -2.12
N CYS A 69 3.37 1.43 -1.42
CA CYS A 69 3.43 0.46 -0.33
C CYS A 69 2.98 -0.92 -0.82
N LEU A 70 3.73 -1.48 -1.76
CA LEU A 70 3.48 -2.82 -2.32
C LEU A 70 4.31 -3.88 -1.59
N ASP A 71 3.92 -5.15 -1.79
CA ASP A 71 4.58 -6.29 -1.16
C ASP A 71 6.08 -6.37 -1.49
N ASN A 72 6.84 -6.91 -0.54
CA ASN A 72 8.26 -7.22 -0.70
C ASN A 72 8.53 -8.49 -1.53
N ASP A 73 7.53 -9.04 -2.20
CA ASP A 73 7.68 -10.19 -3.07
C ASP A 73 8.05 -9.79 -4.52
N PRO A 74 8.50 -10.73 -5.36
CA PRO A 74 8.90 -10.40 -6.73
C PRO A 74 7.79 -9.74 -7.57
N PRO A 75 6.51 -10.17 -7.50
CA PRO A 75 5.40 -9.47 -8.12
C PRO A 75 5.22 -8.02 -7.64
N GLY A 76 5.20 -7.78 -6.33
CA GLY A 76 5.03 -6.45 -5.72
C GLY A 76 6.14 -5.49 -6.10
N ARG A 77 7.40 -5.94 -6.04
CA ARG A 77 8.54 -5.11 -6.45
C ARG A 77 8.58 -4.82 -7.94
N LYS A 78 8.12 -5.75 -8.79
CA LYS A 78 7.96 -5.50 -10.22
C LYS A 78 6.87 -4.47 -10.49
N ALA A 79 5.73 -4.58 -9.81
CA ALA A 79 4.64 -3.62 -9.92
C ALA A 79 5.05 -2.21 -9.44
N ALA A 80 5.81 -2.11 -8.35
CA ALA A 80 6.30 -0.82 -7.83
C ALA A 80 7.20 -0.10 -8.84
N ARG A 81 8.12 -0.84 -9.49
CA ARG A 81 8.97 -0.31 -10.55
C ARG A 81 8.17 0.17 -11.75
N TRP A 82 7.22 -0.66 -12.20
CA TRP A 82 6.37 -0.32 -13.34
C TRP A 82 5.50 0.93 -13.05
N LEU A 83 4.87 1.02 -11.87
CA LEU A 83 4.11 2.21 -11.47
C LEU A 83 4.98 3.46 -11.40
N ARG A 84 6.20 3.36 -10.89
CA ARG A 84 7.16 4.47 -10.86
C ARG A 84 7.49 4.98 -12.26
N GLU A 85 7.57 4.10 -13.25
CA GLU A 85 7.77 4.49 -14.66
C GLU A 85 6.51 5.15 -15.25
N GLN A 86 5.32 4.64 -14.95
CA GLN A 86 4.06 5.21 -15.46
C GLN A 86 3.70 6.55 -14.82
N LEU A 87 4.15 6.80 -13.58
CA LEU A 87 3.85 7.99 -12.80
C LEU A 87 5.03 8.96 -12.77
N ALA A 88 5.80 9.04 -13.86
CA ALA A 88 7.00 9.86 -13.95
C ALA A 88 6.75 11.37 -13.70
N ASP A 89 5.53 11.84 -13.88
CA ASP A 89 5.11 13.23 -13.61
C ASP A 89 4.92 13.53 -12.10
N TYR A 90 4.97 12.51 -11.24
CA TYR A 90 4.79 12.62 -9.80
C TYR A 90 6.09 12.30 -9.05
N MET A 91 6.21 12.81 -7.82
CA MET A 91 7.25 12.35 -6.90
C MET A 91 6.87 10.98 -6.34
N VAL A 92 7.38 9.92 -6.96
CA VAL A 92 7.07 8.54 -6.56
C VAL A 92 8.15 7.99 -5.62
N VAL A 93 7.75 7.65 -4.40
CA VAL A 93 8.58 7.02 -3.38
C VAL A 93 8.22 5.54 -3.28
N ASP A 94 9.21 4.67 -3.44
CA ASP A 94 9.05 3.23 -3.19
C ASP A 94 9.19 2.97 -1.69
N ALA A 95 8.11 2.57 -1.04
CA ALA A 95 7.99 2.46 0.42
C ALA A 95 7.42 1.08 0.80
N PRO A 96 8.15 -0.03 0.55
CA PRO A 96 7.71 -1.36 0.96
C PRO A 96 7.73 -1.51 2.50
N PRO A 97 7.08 -2.55 3.05
CA PRO A 97 7.17 -2.82 4.48
C PRO A 97 8.63 -3.02 4.91
N ALA A 98 9.00 -2.51 6.08
CA ALA A 98 10.39 -2.58 6.56
C ALA A 98 10.82 -4.02 6.91
N GLN A 99 9.87 -4.86 7.31
CA GLN A 99 10.06 -6.28 7.62
C GLN A 99 8.79 -7.04 7.23
N GLY A 100 8.93 -8.34 6.92
CA GLY A 100 7.81 -9.16 6.46
C GLY A 100 7.52 -9.01 4.96
N LYS A 101 6.52 -9.77 4.48
CA LYS A 101 6.11 -9.76 3.08
C LYS A 101 5.27 -8.51 2.77
N ASP A 102 4.31 -8.23 3.63
CA ASP A 102 3.30 -7.18 3.46
C ASP A 102 3.19 -6.30 4.72
N TYR A 103 2.34 -5.27 4.70
CA TYR A 103 2.20 -4.33 5.82
C TYR A 103 1.46 -4.95 7.01
N ASN A 104 0.65 -5.96 6.77
CA ASN A 104 -0.02 -6.72 7.81
C ASN A 104 0.98 -7.60 8.59
N ASP A 105 1.91 -8.23 7.89
CA ASP A 105 3.03 -8.95 8.50
C ASP A 105 3.85 -8.02 9.38
N PHE A 106 4.20 -6.85 8.85
CA PHE A 106 4.97 -5.85 9.59
C PHE A 106 4.25 -5.40 10.86
N LEU A 107 2.94 -5.14 10.79
CA LEU A 107 2.13 -4.78 11.96
C LEU A 107 2.10 -5.92 12.99
N GLN A 108 1.92 -7.16 12.56
CA GLN A 108 1.92 -8.33 13.46
C GLN A 108 3.27 -8.50 14.18
N MET A 109 4.39 -8.26 13.48
CA MET A 109 5.72 -8.25 14.09
C MET A 109 5.86 -7.14 15.13
N GLN A 110 5.41 -5.91 14.82
CA GLN A 110 5.41 -4.80 15.78
C GLN A 110 4.56 -5.08 17.03
N LYS A 111 3.47 -5.83 16.87
CA LYS A 111 2.57 -6.22 17.96
C LYS A 111 3.03 -7.48 18.70
N GLY A 112 4.10 -8.14 18.25
CA GLY A 112 4.61 -9.38 18.86
C GLY A 112 3.70 -10.60 18.67
N ILE A 113 2.81 -10.58 17.68
CA ILE A 113 1.84 -11.67 17.38
C ILE A 113 2.15 -12.41 16.08
N TRP A 114 3.30 -12.09 15.46
CA TRP A 114 3.76 -12.75 14.24
C TRP A 114 3.83 -14.27 14.41
N GLY A 115 3.23 -15.01 13.47
CA GLY A 115 3.18 -16.48 13.50
C GLY A 115 2.16 -17.08 14.47
N GLN A 116 1.48 -16.28 15.29
CA GLN A 116 0.36 -16.74 16.14
C GLN A 116 -0.97 -16.74 15.37
N VAL A 117 -1.07 -15.90 14.33
CA VAL A 117 -2.23 -15.81 13.46
C VAL A 117 -2.12 -16.88 12.37
N LYS A 118 -2.82 -18.01 12.55
CA LYS A 118 -2.98 -19.01 11.49
C LYS A 118 -3.97 -18.49 10.45
N MET A 119 -3.53 -18.40 9.19
CA MET A 119 -4.44 -18.33 8.05
C MET A 119 -5.43 -19.50 8.14
N ARG A 120 -6.73 -19.24 8.03
CA ARG A 120 -7.74 -20.31 7.92
C ARG A 120 -7.48 -21.10 6.63
N GLY A 121 -6.69 -22.16 6.73
CA GLY A 121 -6.26 -22.97 5.58
C GLY A 121 -5.32 -24.12 5.90
N GLU A 122 -4.68 -24.17 7.09
CA GLU A 122 -4.00 -25.38 7.54
C GLU A 122 -5.03 -26.41 8.03
N ALA A 123 -5.62 -27.14 7.08
CA ALA A 123 -6.26 -28.40 7.36
C ALA A 123 -5.21 -29.32 7.99
N ARG A 124 -5.45 -29.72 9.24
CA ARG A 124 -4.66 -30.77 9.92
C ARG A 124 -4.92 -32.08 9.17
N GLY A 125 -3.87 -32.61 8.54
CA GLY A 125 -3.77 -34.04 8.25
C GLY A 125 -3.51 -34.82 9.53
#